data_AF-A0A657B6G0-F1
#
_entry.id   AF-A0A657B6G0-F1
#
_cell.length_a   1.000
_cell.length_b   1.000
_cell.length_c   1.000
_cell.angle_alpha   90.00
_cell.angle_beta   90.00
_cell.angle_gamma   90.00
#
_symmetry.space_group_name_H-M   'P 1'
#
loop_
_entity.id
_entity.type
_entity.pdbx_description
1 polymer ?
#
loop_
_entity_poly.entity_id
_entity_poly.type
_entity_poly.pdbx_seq_one_letter_code
_entity_poly.pdbx_strand_id
1 'polypeptide(L)' 'MVIPHESVSSEALEGLLKEYCHRAWGLNDTESPEAERIAFAQKALNNGELVLWYSEYEESAYLLAANELPDLNTPPQQHE' A
#
# COMPACT_ATOMS: atom_id res chain seq x y z
N MET A 1 -10.97 -2.70 4.79
CA MET A 1 -10.75 -4.02 5.43
C MET A 1 -9.38 -4.53 5.02
N VAL A 2 -8.60 -5.12 5.95
CA VAL A 2 -7.35 -5.79 5.56
C VAL A 2 -7.67 -7.15 4.95
N ILE A 3 -7.16 -7.39 3.74
CA ILE A 3 -7.29 -8.65 3.02
C ILE A 3 -5.90 -9.25 2.78
N PRO A 4 -5.77 -10.58 2.67
CA PRO A 4 -4.48 -11.19 2.40
C PRO A 4 -4.08 -10.95 0.94
N HIS A 5 -2.82 -10.64 0.70
CA HIS A 5 -2.31 -10.30 -0.64
C HIS A 5 -2.41 -11.46 -1.64
N GLU A 6 -2.58 -12.69 -1.17
CA GLU A 6 -2.82 -13.87 -2.00
C GLU A 6 -4.23 -13.91 -2.61
N SER A 7 -5.16 -13.07 -2.13
CA SER A 7 -6.52 -12.95 -2.68
C SER A 7 -6.59 -12.10 -3.94
N VAL A 8 -5.52 -11.40 -4.31
CA VAL A 8 -5.43 -10.60 -5.54
C VAL A 8 -4.44 -11.22 -6.52
N SER A 9 -4.71 -11.05 -7.81
CA SER A 9 -3.79 -11.51 -8.87
C SER A 9 -2.45 -10.79 -8.76
N SER A 10 -1.37 -11.47 -9.17
CA SER A 10 -0.01 -10.92 -9.17
C SER A 10 0.09 -9.59 -9.91
N GLU A 11 -0.64 -9.43 -11.03
CA GLU A 11 -0.69 -8.18 -11.80
C GLU A 11 -1.30 -7.02 -11.00
N ALA A 12 -2.40 -7.28 -10.28
CA ALA A 12 -3.03 -6.29 -9.42
C ALA A 12 -2.10 -5.92 -8.25
N LEU A 13 -1.46 -6.92 -7.64
CA LEU A 13 -0.50 -6.69 -6.56
C LEU A 13 0.69 -5.85 -7.02
N GLU A 14 1.23 -6.11 -8.21
CA GLU A 14 2.35 -5.34 -8.76
C GLU A 14 1.96 -3.88 -9.00
N GLY A 15 0.75 -3.63 -9.52
CA GLY A 15 0.21 -2.28 -9.65
C GLY A 15 0.15 -1.54 -8.31
N LEU A 16 -0.34 -2.22 -7.26
CA LEU A 16 -0.43 -1.63 -5.92
C LEU A 16 0.96 -1.36 -5.32
N LEU A 17 1.93 -2.24 -5.55
CA LEU A 17 3.32 -2.05 -5.10
C LEU A 17 3.94 -0.84 -5.78
N LYS A 18 3.72 -0.65 -7.09
CA LYS A 18 4.17 0.52 -7.85
C LYS A 18 3.58 1.80 -7.30
N GLU A 19 2.26 1.85 -7.11
CA GLU A 19 1.57 3.02 -6.55
C GLU A 19 2.06 3.34 -5.13
N TYR A 20 2.23 2.33 -4.28
CA TYR A 20 2.80 2.51 -2.94
C TYR A 20 4.23 3.06 -3.01
N CYS A 21 5.08 2.51 -3.88
CA CYS A 21 6.45 2.97 -4.04
C CYS A 21 6.52 4.43 -4.56
N HIS A 22 5.67 4.77 -5.52
CA HIS A 22 5.54 6.14 -6.03
C HIS A 22 5.12 7.12 -4.93
N ARG A 23 4.21 6.71 -4.05
CA ARG A 23 3.75 7.54 -2.93
C ARG A 23 4.81 7.67 -1.83
N ALA A 24 5.46 6.58 -1.45
CA ALA A 24 6.39 6.52 -0.32
C ALA A 24 7.74 7.20 -0.63
N TRP A 25 8.28 7.01 -1.84
CA TRP A 25 9.57 7.59 -2.24
C TRP A 25 9.44 8.84 -3.11
N GLY A 26 8.22 9.15 -3.60
CA GLY A 26 8.00 10.26 -4.52
C GLY A 26 8.72 10.07 -5.86
N LEU A 27 8.43 10.96 -6.81
CA LEU A 27 9.20 11.14 -8.06
C LEU A 27 10.59 11.75 -7.82
N ASN A 28 11.09 11.75 -6.58
CA ASN A 28 12.43 12.28 -6.33
C ASN A 28 13.44 11.27 -6.85
N ASP A 29 14.14 11.68 -7.91
CA ASP A 29 15.38 11.13 -8.47
C ASP A 29 16.29 10.57 -7.35
N THR A 30 16.05 9.33 -6.96
CA THR A 30 16.92 8.57 -6.08
C THR A 30 17.32 7.35 -6.90
N GLU A 31 18.63 7.22 -7.10
CA GLU A 31 19.31 6.28 -8.01
C GLU A 31 19.00 4.79 -7.76
N SER A 32 18.11 4.46 -6.82
CA SER A 32 17.64 3.09 -6.58
C SER A 32 16.63 2.66 -7.65
N PRO A 33 16.91 1.56 -8.39
CA PRO A 33 16.02 1.05 -9.42
C PRO A 33 14.65 0.71 -8.83
N GLU A 34 13.59 1.02 -9.59
CA GLU A 34 12.19 0.72 -9.26
C GLU A 34 12.01 -0.73 -8.77
N ALA A 35 12.74 -1.68 -9.39
CA ALA A 35 12.74 -3.08 -9.03
C ALA A 35 13.17 -3.35 -7.57
N GLU A 36 14.16 -2.62 -7.04
CA GLU A 36 14.58 -2.78 -5.64
C GLU A 36 13.52 -2.25 -4.66
N ARG A 37 12.85 -1.15 -5.02
CA ARG A 37 11.76 -0.57 -4.21
C ARG A 37 10.56 -1.53 -4.16
N ILE A 38 10.18 -2.08 -5.31
CA ILE A 38 9.13 -3.10 -5.40
C ILE A 38 9.52 -4.34 -4.57
N ALA A 39 10.77 -4.81 -4.67
CA ALA A 39 11.24 -5.95 -3.88
C ALA A 39 11.21 -5.66 -2.37
N PHE A 40 11.56 -4.45 -1.95
CA PHE A 40 11.48 -4.02 -0.56
C PHE A 40 10.03 -4.01 -0.06
N ALA A 41 9.12 -3.40 -0.82
CA ALA A 41 7.70 -3.38 -0.49
C ALA A 41 7.11 -4.80 -0.46
N GLN A 42 7.49 -5.66 -1.40
CA GLN A 42 7.06 -7.06 -1.40
C GLN A 42 7.57 -7.82 -0.17
N LYS A 43 8.81 -7.56 0.26
CA LYS A 43 9.36 -8.15 1.49
C LYS A 43 8.64 -7.64 2.73
N ALA A 44 8.38 -6.34 2.81
CA ALA A 44 7.62 -5.73 3.90
C ALA A 44 6.18 -6.28 3.98
N LEU A 45 5.56 -6.53 2.84
CA LEU A 45 4.25 -7.19 2.75
C LEU A 45 4.30 -8.63 3.27
N ASN A 46 5.31 -9.41 2.91
CA ASN A 46 5.51 -10.76 3.44
C ASN A 46 5.82 -10.76 4.96
N ASN A 47 6.50 -9.72 5.45
CA ASN A 47 6.79 -9.57 6.88
C ASN A 47 5.59 -9.09 7.71
N GLY A 48 4.49 -8.68 7.08
CA GLY A 48 3.33 -8.08 7.74
C GLY A 48 3.53 -6.61 8.14
N GLU A 49 4.57 -5.96 7.63
CA GLU A 49 4.82 -4.51 7.80
C GLU A 49 3.93 -3.70 6.85
N LEU A 50 3.66 -4.24 5.66
CA LEU A 50 2.63 -3.74 4.73
C LEU A 50 1.44 -4.68 4.73
N VAL A 51 0.27 -4.10 4.53
CA VAL A 51 -1.00 -4.81 4.48
C VAL A 51 -1.83 -4.31 3.30
N LEU A 52 -2.58 -5.23 2.70
CA LEU A 52 -3.49 -4.90 1.62
C LEU A 52 -4.81 -4.46 2.23
N TRP A 53 -5.14 -3.18 2.09
CA TRP A 53 -6.38 -2.60 2.60
C TRP A 53 -7.37 -2.39 1.45
N TYR A 54 -8.48 -3.11 1.50
CA TYR A 54 -9.59 -2.97 0.57
C TYR A 54 -10.62 -1.95 1.07
N SER A 55 -10.91 -0.95 0.24
CA SER A 55 -11.97 0.04 0.45
C SER A 55 -13.24 -0.44 -0.26
N GLU A 56 -14.28 -0.79 0.49
CA GLU A 56 -15.58 -1.13 -0.09
C GLU A 56 -16.26 0.09 -0.76
N TYR A 57 -15.89 1.31 -0.35
CA TYR A 57 -16.45 2.55 -0.89
C TYR A 57 -15.90 2.87 -2.28
N GLU A 58 -14.60 2.66 -2.47
CA GLU A 58 -13.90 2.91 -3.74
C GLU A 58 -13.79 1.65 -4.60
N GLU A 59 -14.30 0.52 -4.09
CA GLU A 59 -14.20 -0.81 -4.68
C GLU A 59 -12.75 -1.19 -5.06
N SER A 60 -11.78 -0.63 -4.33
CA SER A 60 -10.36 -0.63 -4.68
C SER A 60 -9.49 -1.06 -3.51
N ALA A 61 -8.42 -1.78 -3.81
CA ALA A 61 -7.40 -2.16 -2.84
C ALA A 61 -6.25 -1.14 -2.83
N TYR A 62 -5.62 -0.97 -1.68
CA TYR A 62 -4.49 -0.09 -1.47
C TYR A 62 -3.45 -0.80 -0.60
N LEU A 63 -2.17 -0.56 -0.87
CA LEU A 63 -1.11 -0.96 0.05
C LEU A 63 -0.87 0.15 1.05
N LEU A 64 -0.88 -0.21 2.33
CA LEU A 64 -0.65 0.69 3.45
C LEU A 64 0.30 0.01 4.43
N ALA A 65 1.09 0.81 5.15
CA ALA A 65 1.81 0.28 6.29
C ALA A 65 0.83 -0.11 7.39
N ALA A 66 1.14 -1.17 8.13
CA ALA A 66 0.28 -1.67 9.20
C ALA A 66 0.01 -0.60 10.29
N ASN A 67 0.89 0.40 10.43
CA ASN A 67 0.74 1.55 11.32
C ASN A 67 0.00 2.75 10.70
N GLU A 68 -0.25 2.74 9.39
CA GLU A 68 -0.95 3.79 8.64
C GLU A 68 -2.37 3.37 8.24
N LEU A 69 -2.83 2.20 8.69
CA LEU A 69 -4.19 1.76 8.45
C LEU A 69 -5.16 2.83 8.97
N PRO A 70 -6.10 3.32 8.13
CA PRO A 70 -7.09 4.26 8.60
C PRO A 70 -7.89 3.59 9.70
N ASP A 71 -7.87 4.18 10.89
CA ASP A 71 -8.78 3.82 11.96
C ASP A 71 -10.19 3.94 11.39
N LEU A 72 -10.89 2.81 11.28
CA LEU A 72 -12.32 2.79 10.90
C LEU A 72 -13.19 3.60 11.87
N ASN A 73 -12.60 4.13 12.94
CA ASN A 73 -13.21 4.94 13.98
C ASN A 73 -12.68 6.38 14.05
N THR A 74 -11.82 6.82 13.12
CA THR A 74 -11.46 8.25 13.03
C THR A 74 -12.56 8.98 12.26
N PRO A 75 -13.40 9.82 12.92
CA PRO A 75 -14.30 10.70 12.18
C PRO A 75 -13.45 11.61 11.27
N PRO A 76 -13.98 12.03 10.11
CA PRO A 76 -13.30 13.02 9.28
C PRO A 76 -13.07 14.23 10.18
N GLN A 77 -11.80 14.52 10.48
CA GLN A 77 -11.41 15.74 11.18
C GLN A 77 -11.94 16.89 10.34
N GLN A 78 -13.08 17.45 10.75
CA GLN A 78 -13.58 18.73 10.28
C GLN A 78 -12.48 19.72 10.67
N HIS A 79 -11.63 20.09 9.71
CA HIS A 79 -10.78 21.26 9.88
C HIS A 79 -11.75 22.46 9.83
N GLU A 80 -12.08 22.98 11.01
CA GLU A 80 -12.71 24.29 11.22
C GLU A 80 -11.83 25.43 10.71
#